data_AF-A0A2M8BBB9-F1
#
_entry.id   AF-A0A2M8BBB9-F1
#
_cell.length_a   1.000
_cell.length_b   1.000
_cell.length_c   1.000
_cell.angle_alpha   90.00
_cell.angle_beta   90.00
_cell.angle_gamma   90.00
#
_symmetry.space_group_name_H-M   'P 1'
#
loop_
_entity.id
_entity.type
_entity.pdbx_description
1 polymer ?
#
loop_
_entity_poly.entity_id
_entity_poly.type
_entity_poly.pdbx_seq_one_letter_code
_entity_poly.pdbx_strand_id
1 'polypeptide(L)'
;MGNRVKRRRAPGASSQLLRAAIWTALLCVGLIALDRGLMGPKRVQPGWNEATSLDKLPAKAGLALTPTFLPNSVQWPPALILYRLSDEPGWWFGIKEADTDDWVLWLGTSVRFPPPAMGPVEGCLEDNFAPCPPGWRSLSGHVGDQVVHVTTRLPPGQGARILKSMQ
;
A
#
# COMPACT_ATOMS: atom_id res chain seq x y z
N MET A 1 47.57 -17.81 62.63
CA MET A 1 47.05 -17.72 61.24
C MET A 1 45.60 -17.25 61.31
N GLY A 2 45.32 -15.99 60.94
CA GLY A 2 43.98 -15.41 61.04
C GLY A 2 43.18 -15.58 59.74
N ASN A 3 42.06 -16.31 59.80
CA ASN A 3 41.14 -16.46 58.68
C ASN A 3 40.29 -15.19 58.51
N ARG A 4 40.56 -14.40 57.46
CA ARG A 4 39.69 -13.30 57.02
C ARG A 4 38.51 -13.87 56.24
N VAL A 5 37.34 -13.94 56.87
CA VAL A 5 36.07 -14.19 56.20
C VAL A 5 35.76 -13.00 55.26
N LYS A 6 35.86 -13.21 53.95
CA LYS A 6 35.40 -12.25 52.93
C LYS A 6 33.87 -12.15 53.01
N ARG A 7 33.36 -11.11 53.68
CA ARG A 7 31.93 -10.74 53.60
C ARG A 7 31.61 -10.36 52.15
N ARG A 8 30.92 -11.24 51.43
CA ARG A 8 30.27 -10.90 50.15
C ARG A 8 29.20 -9.85 50.48
N ARG A 9 29.41 -8.60 50.06
CA ARG A 9 28.38 -7.56 50.17
C ARG A 9 27.19 -8.00 49.31
N ALA A 10 26.03 -8.15 49.94
CA ALA A 10 24.78 -8.34 49.23
C ALA A 10 24.59 -7.18 48.25
N PRO A 11 24.13 -7.43 47.02
CA PRO A 11 23.82 -6.37 46.07
C PRO A 11 22.84 -5.40 46.73
N GLY A 12 23.23 -4.12 46.83
CA GLY A 12 22.38 -3.09 47.43
C GLY A 12 21.06 -2.96 46.67
N ALA A 13 19.99 -2.58 47.37
CA ALA A 13 18.64 -2.43 46.81
C ALA A 13 18.62 -1.61 45.49
N SER A 14 19.51 -0.63 45.36
CA SER A 14 19.71 0.16 44.14
C SER A 14 20.11 -0.67 42.91
N SER A 15 20.96 -1.68 43.09
CA SER A 15 21.38 -2.58 42.00
C SER A 15 20.29 -3.57 41.58
N GLN A 16 19.39 -3.92 42.50
CA GLN A 16 18.23 -4.75 42.20
C GLN A 16 17.16 -3.94 41.46
N LEU A 17 16.91 -2.70 41.88
CA LEU A 17 15.98 -1.77 41.20
C LEU A 17 16.45 -1.45 39.78
N LEU A 18 17.74 -1.19 39.57
CA LEU A 18 18.29 -0.93 38.24
C LEU A 18 18.11 -2.15 37.31
N ARG A 19 18.36 -3.36 37.81
CA ARG A 19 18.15 -4.60 37.06
C ARG A 19 16.68 -4.78 36.70
N ALA A 20 15.77 -4.53 37.64
CA ALA A 20 14.34 -4.60 37.39
C ALA A 20 13.91 -3.62 36.30
N ALA A 21 14.38 -2.37 36.35
CA ALA A 21 14.08 -1.36 35.34
C ALA A 21 14.58 -1.76 33.93
N ILE A 22 15.80 -2.31 33.84
CA ILE A 22 16.35 -2.79 32.56
C ILE A 22 15.53 -3.95 32.00
N TRP A 23 15.14 -4.91 32.84
CA TRP A 23 14.30 -6.03 32.42
C TRP A 23 12.92 -5.59 31.95
N THR A 24 12.30 -4.64 32.65
CA THR A 24 11.01 -4.06 32.24
C THR A 24 11.14 -3.33 30.91
N ALA A 25 12.19 -2.53 30.72
CA ALA A 25 12.43 -1.83 29.46
C ALA A 25 12.63 -2.80 28.29
N LEU A 26 13.43 -3.86 28.48
CA LEU A 26 13.66 -4.90 27.46
C LEU A 26 12.36 -5.65 27.13
N LEU A 27 11.54 -5.97 28.13
CA LEU A 27 10.24 -6.62 27.92
C LEU A 27 9.31 -5.72 27.10
N CYS A 28 9.21 -4.43 27.44
CA CYS A 28 8.39 -3.46 26.70
C CYS A 28 8.86 -3.31 25.25
N VAL A 29 10.17 -3.21 25.01
CA VAL A 29 10.73 -3.16 23.65
C VAL A 29 10.42 -4.43 22.87
N GLY A 30 10.59 -5.60 23.50
CA GLY A 30 10.25 -6.89 22.90
C GLY A 30 8.77 -6.99 22.52
N LEU A 31 7.87 -6.55 23.41
CA LEU A 31 6.43 -6.53 23.15
C LEU A 31 6.06 -5.58 22.00
N ILE A 32 6.65 -4.39 21.94
CA ILE A 32 6.43 -3.44 20.83
C ILE A 32 6.97 -4.02 19.51
N ALA A 33 8.13 -4.68 19.52
CA ALA A 33 8.68 -5.30 18.32
C ALA A 33 7.82 -6.48 17.84
N LEU A 34 7.25 -7.26 18.76
CA LEU A 34 6.39 -8.39 18.45
C LEU A 34 5.02 -7.93 17.94
N ASP A 35 4.45 -6.89 18.57
CA ASP A 35 3.24 -6.19 18.10
C ASP A 35 3.44 -5.63 16.69
N ARG A 36 4.56 -4.93 16.43
CA ARG A 36 4.88 -4.44 15.08
C ARG A 36 5.36 -5.52 14.11
N GLY A 37 5.76 -6.70 14.57
CA GLY A 37 6.11 -7.83 13.70
C GLY A 37 4.88 -8.62 13.25
N LEU A 38 3.92 -8.81 14.16
CA LEU A 38 2.66 -9.52 13.90
C LEU A 38 1.58 -8.61 13.31
N MET A 39 1.55 -7.33 13.72
CA MET A 39 0.60 -6.28 13.30
C MET A 39 1.30 -5.10 12.62
N GLY A 40 2.55 -5.26 12.21
CA GLY A 40 3.21 -4.32 11.30
C GLY A 40 2.37 -4.09 10.05
N PRO A 41 2.57 -2.97 9.33
CA PRO A 41 1.63 -2.51 8.33
C PRO A 41 1.52 -3.53 7.18
N LYS A 42 0.64 -4.52 7.33
CA LYS A 42 -0.03 -5.18 6.23
C LYS A 42 -0.90 -4.08 5.63
N ARG A 43 -0.34 -3.33 4.68
CA ARG A 43 -1.06 -2.30 3.90
C ARG A 43 -2.05 -2.94 2.92
N VAL A 44 -2.77 -3.95 3.37
CA VAL A 44 -3.85 -4.54 2.62
C VAL A 44 -5.01 -4.80 3.57
N GLN A 45 -5.88 -3.79 3.59
CA GLN A 45 -7.16 -3.72 4.32
C GLN A 45 -8.15 -4.76 3.75
N PRO A 46 -9.20 -5.16 4.49
CA PRO A 46 -10.00 -6.34 4.18
C PRO A 46 -10.57 -6.34 2.75
N GLY A 47 -10.24 -7.39 1.99
CA GLY A 47 -10.78 -7.67 0.65
C GLY A 47 -9.81 -7.41 -0.49
N TRP A 48 -8.89 -6.46 -0.35
CA TRP A 48 -7.79 -6.28 -1.31
C TRP A 48 -6.65 -7.24 -1.00
N ASN A 49 -5.87 -7.59 -2.01
CA ASN A 49 -4.66 -8.41 -1.93
C ASN A 49 -3.62 -7.76 -2.84
N GLU A 50 -2.35 -7.85 -2.46
CA GLU A 50 -1.24 -7.35 -3.28
C GLU A 50 -0.65 -8.50 -4.12
N ALA A 51 -0.40 -8.24 -5.40
CA ALA A 51 0.32 -9.16 -6.27
C ALA A 51 1.74 -8.65 -6.50
N THR A 52 2.72 -9.54 -6.46
CA THR A 52 4.14 -9.21 -6.68
C THR A 52 4.44 -8.82 -8.12
N SER A 53 3.61 -9.27 -9.07
CA SER A 53 3.80 -9.09 -10.51
C SER A 53 2.49 -9.32 -11.25
N LEU A 54 2.39 -8.82 -12.50
CA LEU A 54 1.16 -8.89 -13.31
C LEU A 54 0.74 -10.33 -13.61
N ASP A 55 1.69 -11.26 -13.77
CA ASP A 55 1.42 -12.70 -13.98
C ASP A 55 0.83 -13.41 -12.76
N LYS A 56 0.91 -12.78 -11.57
CA LYS A 56 0.32 -13.30 -10.33
C LYS A 56 -1.09 -12.78 -10.08
N LEU A 57 -1.63 -11.94 -10.96
CA LEU A 57 -3.01 -11.48 -10.87
C LEU A 57 -3.96 -12.67 -11.16
N PRO A 58 -4.83 -13.06 -10.21
CA PRO A 58 -5.75 -14.16 -10.46
C PRO A 58 -6.78 -13.77 -11.52
N ALA A 59 -7.08 -14.66 -12.48
CA ALA A 59 -8.12 -14.42 -13.49
C ALA A 59 -9.51 -14.11 -12.89
N LYS A 60 -9.77 -14.59 -11.67
CA LYS A 60 -10.99 -14.29 -10.90
C LYS A 60 -11.14 -12.81 -10.54
N ALA A 61 -10.06 -12.02 -10.53
CA ALA A 61 -10.09 -10.57 -10.33
C ALA A 61 -10.53 -9.79 -11.58
N GLY A 62 -10.76 -10.49 -12.70
CA GLY A 62 -11.05 -9.90 -14.00
C GLY A 62 -9.85 -9.94 -14.95
N LEU A 63 -10.06 -9.46 -16.19
CA LEU A 63 -9.01 -9.37 -17.20
C LEU A 63 -8.08 -8.20 -16.86
N ALA A 64 -6.82 -8.50 -16.55
CA ALA A 64 -5.77 -7.49 -16.36
C ALA A 64 -5.48 -6.81 -17.70
N LEU A 65 -5.80 -5.53 -17.84
CA LEU A 65 -5.54 -4.80 -19.07
C LEU A 65 -4.20 -4.06 -18.96
N THR A 66 -3.28 -4.36 -19.88
CA THR A 66 -2.01 -3.65 -19.97
C THR A 66 -2.12 -2.58 -21.06
N PRO A 67 -1.98 -1.28 -20.73
CA PRO A 67 -2.04 -0.24 -21.75
C PRO A 67 -0.89 -0.39 -22.74
N THR A 68 -1.20 -0.31 -24.04
CA THR A 68 -0.19 -0.33 -25.10
C THR A 68 0.57 1.00 -25.20
N PHE A 69 0.05 2.05 -24.57
CA PHE A 69 0.69 3.36 -24.48
C PHE A 69 0.78 3.83 -23.03
N LEU A 70 2.00 4.21 -22.64
CA LEU A 70 2.28 4.98 -21.43
C LEU A 70 3.29 6.09 -21.78
N PRO A 71 3.13 7.31 -21.26
CA PRO A 71 4.12 8.35 -21.47
C PRO A 71 5.43 8.02 -20.75
N ASN A 72 6.57 8.46 -21.29
CA ASN A 72 7.89 8.19 -20.71
C ASN A 72 8.09 8.74 -19.29
N SER A 73 7.20 9.64 -18.85
CA SER A 73 7.20 10.21 -17.51
C SER A 73 6.68 9.25 -16.43
N VAL A 74 6.15 8.07 -16.80
CA VAL A 74 5.66 7.08 -15.83
C VAL A 74 6.52 5.82 -15.80
N GLN A 75 6.62 5.20 -14.63
CA GLN A 75 7.33 3.96 -14.43
C GLN A 75 6.44 2.77 -14.78
N TRP A 76 6.92 1.90 -15.65
CA TRP A 76 6.29 0.61 -15.95
C TRP A 76 7.35 -0.51 -15.85
N PRO A 77 7.07 -1.67 -15.23
CA PRO A 77 5.79 -2.17 -14.67
C PRO A 77 5.23 -1.33 -13.50
N PRO A 78 3.94 -1.48 -13.15
CA PRO A 78 3.33 -0.71 -12.08
C PRO A 78 4.02 -0.99 -10.74
N ALA A 79 4.20 0.04 -9.92
CA ALA A 79 4.87 -0.07 -8.63
C ALA A 79 3.99 -0.77 -7.58
N LEU A 80 2.67 -0.82 -7.80
CA LEU A 80 1.73 -1.52 -6.92
C LEU A 80 0.65 -2.20 -7.75
N ILE A 81 0.37 -3.47 -7.42
CA ILE A 81 -0.68 -4.26 -8.08
C ILE A 81 -1.61 -4.78 -7.00
N LEU A 82 -2.86 -4.34 -7.03
CA LEU A 82 -3.88 -4.71 -6.06
C LEU A 82 -5.01 -5.46 -6.76
N TYR A 83 -5.54 -6.49 -6.11
CA TYR A 83 -6.69 -7.24 -6.59
C TYR A 83 -7.67 -7.60 -5.49
N ARG A 84 -8.93 -7.78 -5.87
CA ARG A 84 -10.01 -8.21 -5.00
C ARG A 84 -10.77 -9.35 -5.67
N LEU A 85 -11.11 -10.37 -4.87
CA LEU A 85 -11.79 -11.60 -5.35
C LEU A 85 -13.18 -11.81 -4.75
N SER A 86 -13.64 -10.90 -3.87
CA SER A 86 -14.93 -11.03 -3.18
C SER A 86 -16.08 -10.56 -4.07
N ASP A 87 -17.22 -10.19 -3.47
CA ASP A 87 -18.50 -9.85 -4.11
C ASP A 87 -18.42 -8.94 -5.35
N GLU A 88 -17.41 -8.05 -5.41
CA GLU A 88 -17.07 -7.28 -6.60
C GLU A 88 -15.58 -7.47 -6.92
N PRO A 89 -15.26 -8.43 -7.81
CA PRO A 89 -13.89 -8.64 -8.22
C PRO A 89 -13.36 -7.47 -9.04
N GLY A 90 -12.08 -7.18 -8.87
CA GLY A 90 -11.44 -6.11 -9.61
C GLY A 90 -9.95 -6.02 -9.33
N TRP A 91 -9.30 -5.16 -10.08
CA TRP A 91 -7.88 -4.89 -9.94
C TRP A 91 -7.59 -3.40 -10.04
N TRP A 92 -6.48 -2.99 -9.46
CA TRP A 92 -5.93 -1.64 -9.53
C TRP A 92 -4.41 -1.67 -9.62
N PHE A 93 -3.87 -0.82 -10.49
CA PHE A 93 -2.44 -0.60 -10.65
C PHE A 93 -2.09 0.81 -10.19
N GLY A 94 -1.18 0.90 -9.24
CA GLY A 94 -0.55 2.15 -8.84
C GLY A 94 0.72 2.35 -9.65
N ILE A 95 0.82 3.49 -10.33
CA ILE A 95 1.93 3.84 -11.20
C ILE A 95 2.54 5.16 -10.73
N LYS A 96 3.86 5.14 -10.60
CA LYS A 96 4.65 6.27 -10.14
C LYS A 96 5.25 7.05 -11.30
N GLU A 97 5.57 8.30 -11.04
CA GLU A 97 6.34 9.15 -11.93
C GLU A 97 7.82 8.75 -11.93
N ALA A 98 8.45 8.77 -13.11
CA ALA A 98 9.81 8.29 -13.32
C ALA A 98 10.84 9.01 -12.44
N ASP A 99 10.70 10.33 -12.29
CA ASP A 99 11.73 11.18 -11.69
C ASP A 99 11.53 11.44 -10.19
N THR A 100 10.30 11.30 -9.68
CA THR A 100 9.92 11.76 -8.32
C THR A 100 9.49 10.64 -7.37
N ASP A 101 9.27 9.42 -7.89
CA ASP A 101 8.72 8.28 -7.12
C ASP A 101 7.31 8.55 -6.52
N ASP A 102 6.65 9.62 -6.98
CA ASP A 102 5.31 10.01 -6.56
C ASP A 102 4.24 9.29 -7.38
N TRP A 103 3.12 8.92 -6.75
CA TRP A 103 1.94 8.40 -7.47
C TRP A 103 1.44 9.42 -8.48
N VAL A 104 1.28 8.99 -9.73
CA VAL A 104 0.88 9.88 -10.84
C VAL A 104 -0.30 9.33 -11.62
N LEU A 105 -0.54 8.03 -11.54
CA LEU A 105 -1.53 7.32 -12.31
C LEU A 105 -2.03 6.09 -11.54
N TRP A 106 -3.35 5.92 -11.52
CA TRP A 106 -4.05 4.74 -11.06
C TRP A 106 -4.93 4.22 -12.19
N LEU A 107 -4.85 2.91 -12.45
CA LEU A 107 -5.63 2.21 -13.48
C LEU A 107 -6.39 1.05 -12.83
N GLY A 108 -7.69 0.89 -13.05
CA GLY A 108 -8.42 -0.22 -12.44
C GLY A 108 -9.89 -0.33 -12.85
N THR A 109 -10.60 -1.32 -12.31
CA THR A 109 -11.97 -1.69 -12.76
C THR A 109 -13.06 -1.59 -11.69
N SER A 110 -12.71 -1.44 -10.41
CA SER A 110 -13.69 -1.42 -9.30
C SER A 110 -13.69 -0.08 -8.56
N VAL A 111 -14.79 0.67 -8.64
CA VAL A 111 -14.94 2.00 -8.03
C VAL A 111 -15.75 2.04 -6.75
N ARG A 112 -16.61 1.05 -6.50
CA ARG A 112 -17.44 1.01 -5.29
C ARG A 112 -16.61 0.79 -4.02
N PHE A 113 -15.48 0.10 -4.16
CA PHE A 113 -14.56 -0.20 -3.07
C PHE A 113 -13.12 -0.01 -3.53
N PRO A 114 -12.70 1.24 -3.80
CA PRO A 114 -11.35 1.51 -4.27
C PRO A 114 -10.33 1.09 -3.21
N PRO A 115 -9.12 0.69 -3.61
CA PRO A 115 -8.08 0.36 -2.67
C PRO A 115 -7.67 1.60 -1.87
N PRO A 116 -7.62 1.52 -0.53
CA PRO A 116 -7.21 2.64 0.34
C PRO A 116 -5.80 3.18 0.04
N ALA A 117 -4.97 2.39 -0.66
CA ALA A 117 -3.65 2.82 -1.12
C ALA A 117 -3.71 4.00 -2.09
N MET A 118 -4.84 4.24 -2.76
CA MET A 118 -5.10 5.43 -3.56
C MET A 118 -5.10 6.71 -2.73
N GLY A 119 -5.35 6.61 -1.42
CA GLY A 119 -5.40 7.75 -0.53
C GLY A 119 -6.45 8.77 -0.99
N PRO A 120 -6.12 10.06 -1.10
CA PRO A 120 -7.11 11.11 -1.28
C PRO A 120 -7.85 11.06 -2.63
N VAL A 121 -7.37 10.29 -3.61
CA VAL A 121 -8.02 10.20 -4.93
C VAL A 121 -9.12 9.12 -4.99
N GLU A 122 -9.23 8.27 -3.95
CA GLU A 122 -10.27 7.23 -3.86
C GLU A 122 -11.69 7.82 -3.91
N GLY A 123 -11.87 9.00 -3.29
CA GLY A 123 -13.16 9.68 -3.20
C GLY A 123 -13.60 10.34 -4.50
N CYS A 124 -12.73 10.47 -5.51
CA CYS A 124 -13.06 11.17 -6.75
C CYS A 124 -13.30 10.26 -7.97
N LEU A 125 -13.50 8.98 -7.70
CA LEU A 125 -14.04 8.03 -8.67
C LEU A 125 -15.51 8.36 -8.92
N GLU A 126 -16.01 8.05 -10.13
CA GLU A 126 -17.31 8.56 -10.63
C GLU A 126 -18.50 8.29 -9.69
N ASP A 127 -18.47 7.21 -8.91
CA ASP A 127 -19.55 6.85 -7.99
C ASP A 127 -19.52 7.61 -6.65
N ASN A 128 -18.40 8.23 -6.30
CA ASN A 128 -18.19 8.86 -4.99
C ASN A 128 -18.50 10.36 -4.98
N PHE A 129 -18.80 10.96 -6.14
CA PHE A 129 -19.21 12.37 -6.36
C PHE A 129 -18.31 13.46 -5.74
N ALA A 130 -17.24 13.11 -5.03
CA ALA A 130 -16.35 14.09 -4.44
C ALA A 130 -15.42 14.66 -5.52
N PRO A 131 -15.07 15.96 -5.44
CA PRO A 131 -14.13 16.55 -6.37
C PRO A 131 -12.75 15.89 -6.23
N CYS A 132 -12.06 15.69 -7.37
CA CYS A 132 -10.67 15.24 -7.31
C CYS A 132 -9.78 16.29 -6.61
N PRO A 133 -8.75 15.83 -5.87
CA PRO A 133 -7.73 16.73 -5.33
C PRO A 133 -7.11 17.60 -6.44
N PRO A 134 -6.57 18.79 -6.12
CA PRO A 134 -5.96 19.67 -7.10
C PRO A 134 -4.94 18.96 -7.99
N GLY A 135 -5.08 19.14 -9.31
CA GLY A 135 -4.21 18.51 -10.31
C GLY A 135 -4.59 17.07 -10.70
N TRP A 136 -5.45 16.40 -9.94
CA TRP A 136 -5.96 15.08 -10.28
C TRP A 136 -7.24 15.16 -11.11
N ARG A 137 -7.42 14.15 -11.97
CA ARG A 137 -8.61 13.92 -12.78
C ARG A 137 -8.92 12.42 -12.78
N SER A 138 -10.20 12.10 -12.86
CA SER A 138 -10.66 10.74 -13.10
C SER A 138 -11.39 10.68 -14.43
N LEU A 139 -11.17 9.60 -15.18
CA LEU A 139 -11.80 9.30 -16.45
C LEU A 139 -12.19 7.82 -16.42
N SER A 140 -13.31 7.46 -17.03
CA SER A 140 -13.67 6.06 -17.24
C SER A 140 -13.98 5.79 -18.71
N GLY A 141 -13.91 4.52 -19.09
CA GLY A 141 -14.32 4.06 -20.41
C GLY A 141 -14.56 2.57 -20.42
N HIS A 142 -15.37 2.13 -21.38
CA HIS A 142 -15.61 0.71 -21.59
C HIS A 142 -14.48 0.11 -22.44
N VAL A 143 -13.97 -1.02 -21.99
CA VAL A 143 -13.01 -1.89 -22.69
C VAL A 143 -13.60 -3.29 -22.69
N GLY A 144 -14.14 -3.72 -23.82
CA GLY A 144 -15.00 -4.90 -23.87
C GLY A 144 -16.20 -4.75 -22.92
N ASP A 145 -16.40 -5.74 -22.06
CA ASP A 145 -17.48 -5.76 -21.07
C ASP A 145 -17.10 -5.12 -19.72
N GLN A 146 -15.91 -4.51 -19.61
CA GLN A 146 -15.40 -3.94 -18.37
C GLN A 146 -15.33 -2.41 -18.44
N VAL A 147 -15.70 -1.74 -17.34
CA VAL A 147 -15.40 -0.32 -17.16
C VAL A 147 -14.01 -0.21 -16.55
N VAL A 148 -13.15 0.56 -17.22
CA VAL A 148 -11.79 0.86 -16.77
C VAL A 148 -11.70 2.32 -16.39
N HIS A 149 -11.14 2.56 -15.22
CA HIS A 149 -10.94 3.88 -14.64
C HIS A 149 -9.47 4.27 -14.71
N VAL A 150 -9.25 5.54 -15.06
CA VAL A 150 -7.95 6.19 -15.13
C VAL A 150 -8.00 7.42 -14.25
N THR A 151 -7.34 7.33 -13.10
CA THR A 151 -7.21 8.46 -12.17
C THR A 151 -5.77 8.96 -12.21
N THR A 152 -5.54 10.21 -12.60
CA THR A 152 -4.19 10.68 -12.91
C THR A 152 -4.00 12.18 -12.67
N ARG A 153 -2.75 12.58 -12.42
CA ARG A 153 -2.29 13.98 -12.46
C ARG A 153 -1.40 14.30 -13.67
N LEU A 154 -1.27 13.37 -14.63
CA LEU A 154 -0.56 13.58 -15.89
C LEU A 154 -1.17 14.74 -16.70
N PRO A 155 -0.45 15.36 -17.65
CA PRO A 155 -0.95 16.46 -18.49
C PRO A 155 -2.28 16.17 -19.21
N PRO A 156 -3.04 17.21 -19.60
CA PRO A 156 -4.33 17.04 -20.27
C PRO A 156 -4.24 16.17 -21.52
N GLY A 157 -5.22 15.28 -21.70
CA GLY A 157 -5.28 14.33 -22.82
C GLY A 157 -4.48 13.04 -22.62
N GLN A 158 -3.49 12.99 -21.72
CA GLN A 158 -2.71 11.76 -21.48
C GLN A 158 -3.59 10.62 -20.92
N GLY A 159 -4.44 10.92 -19.93
CA GLY A 159 -5.37 9.92 -19.38
C GLY A 159 -6.31 9.31 -20.43
N ALA A 160 -6.83 10.13 -21.34
CA ALA A 160 -7.69 9.66 -22.44
C ALA A 160 -6.92 8.80 -23.46
N ARG A 161 -5.66 9.15 -23.75
CA ARG A 161 -4.79 8.34 -24.63
C ARG A 161 -4.48 6.98 -24.00
N ILE A 162 -4.21 6.94 -22.70
CA ILE A 162 -3.96 5.70 -21.95
C ILE A 162 -5.23 4.84 -21.99
N LEU A 163 -6.40 5.41 -21.68
CA LEU A 163 -7.68 4.72 -21.73
C LEU A 163 -7.97 4.12 -23.12
N LYS A 164 -7.75 4.89 -24.18
CA LYS A 164 -7.91 4.43 -25.57
C LYS A 164 -6.93 3.32 -25.95
N SER A 165 -5.74 3.28 -25.35
CA SER A 165 -4.72 2.27 -25.63
C SER A 165 -4.99 0.89 -25.00
N MET A 166 -6.04 0.81 -24.18
CA MET A 166 -6.51 -0.44 -23.56
C MET A 166 -7.66 -1.09 -24.35
N GLN A 167 -8.26 -0.38 -25.32
CA GLN A 167 -9.32 -0.88 -26.22
C GLN A 167 -8.72 -1.71 -27.35
#